data_AF-A0A859DPR8-F1
#
_entry.id   AF-A0A859DPR8-F1
#
_cell.length_a   1.000
_cell.length_b   1.000
_cell.length_c   1.000
_cell.angle_alpha   90.00
_cell.angle_beta   90.00
_cell.angle_gamma   90.00
#
_symmetry.space_group_name_H-M   'P 1'
#
loop_
_entity.id
_entity.type
_entity.pdbx_description
1 polymer ?
#
loop_
_entity_poly.entity_id
_entity_poly.type
_entity_poly.pdbx_seq_one_letter_code
_entity_poly.pdbx_strand_id
1 'polypeptide(L)' 'MEPLKELPMGFGMALFENEQAAHRFAEMRPEQKQKVLQQVHQVDSKAEMRALVHRLGGEEENG' A
#
# COMPACT_ATOMS: atom_id res chain seq x y z
N MET A 1 -11.02 18.21 -2.34
CA MET A 1 -10.43 17.21 -3.26
C MET A 1 -9.99 16.05 -2.41
N GLU A 2 -10.70 14.93 -2.49
CA GLU A 2 -10.33 13.69 -1.78
C GLU A 2 -9.11 13.08 -2.47
N PRO A 3 -7.93 12.98 -1.83
CA PRO A 3 -6.73 12.37 -2.42
C PRO A 3 -6.87 10.85 -2.64
N LEU A 4 -8.04 10.29 -2.36
CA LEU A 4 -8.37 8.87 -2.52
C LEU A 4 -8.96 8.55 -3.90
N LYS A 5 -9.25 9.55 -4.74
CA LYS A 5 -10.16 9.32 -5.87
C LYS A 5 -9.62 8.42 -6.97
N GLU A 6 -8.30 8.20 -7.09
CA GLU A 6 -7.75 7.14 -7.94
C GLU A 6 -6.46 6.59 -7.34
N LEU A 7 -6.57 5.63 -6.40
CA LEU A 7 -5.40 4.80 -6.05
C LEU A 7 -4.85 4.18 -7.33
N PRO A 8 -3.53 4.18 -7.55
CA PRO A 8 -2.94 3.49 -8.69
C PRO A 8 -3.47 2.05 -8.74
N MET A 9 -4.00 1.64 -9.88
CA MET A 9 -4.73 0.37 -10.00
C MET A 9 -3.91 -0.82 -9.46
N GLY A 10 -2.61 -0.88 -9.78
CA GLY A 10 -1.72 -1.92 -9.28
C GLY A 10 -1.57 -1.93 -7.75
N PHE A 11 -1.63 -0.76 -7.12
CA PHE A 11 -1.61 -0.63 -5.66
C PHE A 11 -2.94 -1.06 -5.03
N GLY A 12 -4.07 -0.62 -5.61
CA GLY A 12 -5.40 -1.06 -5.15
C GLY A 12 -5.57 -2.58 -5.24
N MET A 13 -5.12 -3.20 -6.33
CA MET A 13 -5.12 -4.65 -6.49
C MET A 13 -4.22 -5.35 -5.48
N ALA A 14 -3.00 -4.84 -5.26
CA ALA A 14 -2.07 -5.43 -4.31
C ALA A 14 -2.58 -5.32 -2.86
N LEU A 15 -3.24 -4.21 -2.49
CA LEU A 15 -3.91 -4.07 -1.19
C LEU A 15 -5.07 -5.07 -1.05
N PHE A 16 -5.86 -5.29 -2.10
CA PHE A 16 -6.92 -6.31 -2.08
C PHE A 16 -6.36 -7.73 -1.88
N GLU A 17 -5.18 -8.02 -2.41
CA GLU A 17 -4.45 -9.29 -2.19
C GLU A 17 -3.85 -9.41 -0.77
N ASN A 18 -3.80 -8.34 0.04
CA ASN A 18 -3.22 -8.33 1.38
C ASN A 18 -4.10 -7.50 2.35
N GLU A 19 -5.03 -8.19 3.01
CA GLU A 19 -6.00 -7.58 3.93
C GLU A 19 -5.34 -6.80 5.08
N GLN A 20 -4.25 -7.33 5.64
CA GLN A 20 -3.52 -6.67 6.72
C GLN A 20 -2.92 -5.33 6.25
N ALA A 21 -2.32 -5.31 5.07
CA ALA A 21 -1.81 -4.09 4.46
C ALA A 21 -2.93 -3.10 4.11
N ALA A 22 -4.08 -3.58 3.65
CA ALA A 22 -5.26 -2.75 3.41
C ALA A 22 -5.75 -2.08 4.70
N HIS A 23 -5.85 -2.84 5.80
CA HIS A 23 -6.23 -2.32 7.11
C HIS A 23 -5.22 -1.28 7.61
N ARG A 24 -3.93 -1.63 7.60
CA ARG A 24 -2.83 -0.73 7.97
C ARG A 24 -2.85 0.56 7.17
N PHE A 25 -3.00 0.46 5.85
CA PHE A 25 -3.10 1.63 4.98
C PHE A 25 -4.35 2.46 5.29
N ALA A 26 -5.50 1.84 5.57
CA ALA A 26 -6.73 2.55 5.91
C ALA A 26 -6.58 3.37 7.21
N GLU A 27 -5.90 2.84 8.22
CA GLU A 27 -5.64 3.49 9.51
C GLU A 27 -4.55 4.57 9.47
N MET A 28 -3.73 4.62 8.41
CA MET A 28 -2.67 5.62 8.28
C MET A 28 -3.23 7.05 8.22
N ARG A 29 -2.51 7.97 8.88
CA ARG A 29 -2.75 9.41 8.75
C ARG A 29 -2.52 9.89 7.32
N PRO A 30 -3.12 11.01 6.90
CA PRO A 30 -2.96 11.54 5.55
C PRO A 30 -1.50 11.68 5.10
N GLU A 31 -0.59 12.13 5.98
CA GLU A 31 0.82 12.31 5.65
C GLU A 31 1.54 10.97 5.41
N GLN A 32 1.13 9.94 6.14
CA GLN A 32 1.66 8.57 5.97
C GLN A 32 1.15 7.97 4.65
N LYS A 33 -0.14 8.11 4.36
CA LYS A 33 -0.73 7.70 3.08
C LYS A 33 -0.02 8.37 1.90
N GLN A 34 0.26 9.67 1.99
CA GLN A 34 1.00 10.39 0.94
C GLN A 34 2.42 9.84 0.73
N LYS A 35 3.16 9.53 1.80
CA LYS A 35 4.49 8.89 1.68
C LYS A 35 4.42 7.51 1.02
N VAL A 36 3.37 6.74 1.29
CA VAL A 36 3.16 5.45 0.63
C VAL A 36 2.84 5.65 -0.85
N LEU A 37 1.95 6.58 -1.19
CA LEU A 37 1.62 6.89 -2.57
C LEU A 37 2.84 7.37 -3.36
N GLN A 38 3.72 8.17 -2.76
CA GLN A 38 4.99 8.54 -3.39
C GLN A 38 5.88 7.33 -3.73
N GLN A 39 5.95 6.33 -2.84
CA GLN A 39 6.68 5.09 -3.10
C GLN A 39 5.99 4.25 -4.19
N VAL A 40 4.65 4.20 -4.19
CA VAL A 40 3.86 3.50 -5.21
C VAL A 40 4.15 4.05 -6.62
N HIS A 41 4.37 5.36 -6.75
CA HIS A 41 4.73 5.99 -8.04
C HIS A 41 6.16 5.68 -8.50
N GLN A 42 7.02 5.13 -7.63
CA GLN A 42 8.40 4.75 -7.96
C GLN A 42 8.57 3.26 -8.27
N VAL A 43 7.48 2.48 -8.17
CA VAL A 43 7.50 1.05 -8.43
C VAL A 43 7.43 0.80 -9.94
N ASP A 44 8.36 0.02 -10.47
CA ASP A 44 8.45 -0.27 -11.90
C ASP A 44 7.93 -1.68 -12.25
N SER A 45 7.56 -2.49 -11.26
CA SER A 45 7.08 -3.86 -11.48
C SER A 45 5.99 -4.32 -10.52
N LYS A 46 5.20 -5.31 -10.96
CA LYS A 46 4.19 -5.97 -10.11
C LYS A 46 4.81 -6.62 -8.87
N ALA A 47 6.03 -7.16 -9.00
CA ALA A 47 6.75 -7.80 -7.89
C ALA A 47 7.13 -6.78 -6.81
N GLU A 48 7.66 -5.62 -7.22
CA GLU A 48 7.96 -4.51 -6.32
C GLU A 48 6.71 -3.93 -5.65
N MET A 49 5.58 -3.85 -6.37
CA MET A 49 4.30 -3.40 -5.78
C MET A 49 3.86 -4.34 -4.66
N ARG A 50 3.94 -5.65 -4.89
CA ARG A 50 3.62 -6.67 -3.89
C ARG A 50 4.57 -6.61 -2.70
N ALA A 51 5.87 -6.43 -2.94
CA ALA A 51 6.85 -6.26 -1.87
C ALA A 51 6.59 -5.00 -1.04
N LEU A 52 6.24 -3.88 -1.68
CA LEU A 52 5.85 -2.65 -1.00
C LEU A 52 4.61 -2.88 -0.11
N VAL A 53 3.57 -3.50 -0.66
CA VAL A 53 2.34 -3.79 0.09
C VAL A 53 2.57 -4.79 1.21
N HIS A 54 3.38 -5.81 1.00
CA HIS A 54 3.73 -6.78 2.05
C HIS A 54 4.41 -6.09 3.24
N ARG A 55 5.35 -5.18 2.97
CA ARG A 55 5.97 -4.34 4.02
C ARG A 55 4.97 -3.44 4.75
N LEU A 56 3.87 -3.03 4.11
CA LEU A 56 2.80 -2.25 4.76
C LEU A 56 1.96 -3.09 5.71
N GLY A 57 1.70 -4.36 5.37
CA GLY A 57 1.04 -5.31 6.27
C GLY A 57 1.84 -5.54 7.55
N GLY A 58 3.17 -5.50 7.42
CA GLY A 58 4.10 -5.94 8.43
C GLY A 58 4.61 -7.32 8.07
N GLU A 59 5.83 -7.64 8.48
CA GLU A 59 6.29 -9.03 8.48
C GLU A 59 5.39 -9.75 9.50
N GLU A 60 4.75 -10.85 9.12
CA GLU A 60 4.32 -11.82 10.12
C GLU A 60 5.60 -12.28 10.85
N GLU A 61 5.95 -11.61 11.94
CA GLU A 61 6.74 -12.25 12.99
C GLU A 61 5.88 -13.43 13.46
N ASN A 62 6.25 -14.63 13.00
CA ASN A 62 5.80 -15.89 13.57
C ASN A 62 5.80 -15.78 15.10
N GLY A 63 4.62 -15.91 15.70
CA GLY A 63 4.41 -16.02 17.14
C GLY A 63 3.17 -16.82 17.44
#